data_AF-A0A1D6N5T3-F1
#
_entry.id   AF-A0A1D6N5T3-F1
#
_cell.length_a   1.000
_cell.length_b   1.000
_cell.length_c   1.000
_cell.angle_alpha   90.00
_cell.angle_beta   90.00
_cell.angle_gamma   90.00
#
_symmetry.space_group_name_H-M   'P 1'
#
loop_
_entity.id
_entity.type
_entity.pdbx_description
1 polymer ?
#
loop_
_entity_poly.entity_id
_entity_poly.type
_entity_poly.pdbx_seq_one_letter_code
_entity_poly.pdbx_strand_id
1 'polypeptide(L)'
;MMKKEQLFASQGGNIILAQIENEYGDYYEQAYGAGGKPYAMWAASMALAQNTGVPWIMCQESDAPDPVINSCNGFYCDGFQPNSPTKPKIWTENWPGWFQTFGESNPHRPPEDVAFAVARFFEKGGSVQNYYVYHGGTNFGRTTGGPFITTSYDYDAPIDEYGLRRFPKWAHLRDLHKSIRLCEHTLLYGNTTFLSLGPKQEADIYSDQSGGCVAFLANIDSANDKVVTFRNRQYDLPAWSVSILPDCRNVVFNTAKVQSQTSMVTMVPESLQASKPERWSIFRERTGIWGKNDFVRNGFVDHINTTKDSTDYLWYTTSFSVDGSYSSKGSHAVLNIDSNGHGVHAFLNNVLIGSAYGNGSQSRFSVKLPINLRTGKNELALLSMTVGLQDSLMNG
;
A
#
# COMPACT_ATOMS: atom_id res chain seq x y z
N MET A 1 0.85 -21.87 -16.67
CA MET A 1 0.38 -20.80 -17.59
C MET A 1 1.56 -20.01 -18.14
N MET A 2 2.30 -19.24 -17.33
CA MET A 2 3.39 -18.35 -17.79
C MET A 2 4.42 -19.02 -18.71
N LYS A 3 4.89 -20.23 -18.36
CA LYS A 3 5.81 -21.01 -19.20
C LYS A 3 5.22 -21.46 -20.54
N LYS A 4 3.94 -21.84 -20.53
CA LYS A 4 3.22 -22.32 -21.72
C LYS A 4 3.08 -21.20 -22.75
N GLU A 5 2.85 -19.98 -22.25
CA GLU A 5 2.73 -18.76 -23.05
C GLU A 5 4.10 -18.07 -23.30
N GLN A 6 5.22 -18.72 -22.95
CA GLN A 6 6.60 -18.23 -23.18
C GLN A 6 6.87 -16.82 -22.61
N LEU A 7 6.29 -16.50 -21.45
CA LEU A 7 6.36 -15.14 -20.89
C LEU A 7 7.63 -14.84 -20.08
N PHE A 8 8.42 -15.86 -19.72
CA PHE A 8 9.69 -15.67 -19.04
C PHE A 8 10.79 -15.21 -20.00
N ALA A 9 11.69 -14.34 -19.54
CA ALA A 9 12.81 -13.85 -20.33
C ALA A 9 13.73 -14.98 -20.83
N SER A 10 13.87 -16.06 -20.06
CA SER A 10 14.54 -17.31 -20.46
C SER A 10 13.92 -17.97 -21.70
N GLN A 11 12.68 -17.63 -22.05
CA GLN A 11 11.94 -18.11 -23.22
C GLN A 11 11.73 -17.02 -24.27
N GLY A 12 12.32 -15.83 -24.11
CA GLY A 12 12.13 -14.67 -24.99
C GLY A 12 10.99 -13.73 -24.59
N GLY A 13 10.35 -13.95 -23.43
CA GLY A 13 9.32 -13.07 -22.87
C GLY A 13 9.88 -11.92 -22.02
N ASN A 14 9.00 -11.25 -21.26
CA ASN A 14 9.34 -10.03 -20.50
C ASN A 14 9.39 -10.21 -18.97
N ILE A 15 9.06 -11.40 -18.44
CA ILE A 15 9.16 -11.65 -16.99
C ILE A 15 10.63 -11.93 -16.64
N ILE A 16 11.26 -11.00 -15.92
CA ILE A 16 12.69 -11.04 -15.54
C ILE A 16 12.94 -11.48 -14.10
N LEU A 17 11.91 -11.40 -13.23
CA LEU A 17 11.96 -11.76 -11.81
C LEU A 17 10.58 -12.31 -11.42
N ALA A 18 10.54 -13.18 -10.42
CA ALA A 18 9.31 -13.63 -9.78
C ALA A 18 9.48 -13.62 -8.26
N GLN A 19 8.43 -13.26 -7.53
CA GLN A 19 8.43 -13.26 -6.06
C GLN A 19 7.64 -14.45 -5.54
N ILE A 20 8.17 -15.13 -4.53
CA ILE A 20 7.44 -16.09 -3.72
C ILE A 20 7.25 -15.48 -2.33
N GLU A 21 6.07 -15.66 -1.73
CA GLU A 21 5.69 -14.99 -0.49
C GLU A 21 5.70 -13.45 -0.56
N ASN A 22 5.27 -12.78 0.51
CA ASN A 22 5.33 -11.33 0.61
C ASN A 22 5.49 -10.87 2.07
N GLU A 23 6.64 -10.27 2.38
CA GLU A 23 6.96 -9.74 3.72
C GLU A 23 6.74 -10.74 4.86
N TYR A 24 7.05 -12.02 4.60
CA TYR A 24 6.86 -13.10 5.56
C TYR A 24 7.91 -13.07 6.68
N GLY A 25 9.13 -12.66 6.34
CA GLY A 25 10.25 -12.59 7.25
C GLY A 25 10.02 -11.70 8.46
N ASP A 26 10.94 -11.81 9.41
CA ASP A 26 10.94 -11.08 10.68
C ASP A 26 9.68 -11.35 11.52
N TYR A 27 8.61 -10.55 11.36
CA TYR A 27 7.43 -10.61 12.23
C TYR A 27 6.62 -11.89 12.07
N TYR A 28 6.21 -12.25 10.84
CA TYR A 28 5.32 -13.40 10.65
C TYR A 28 6.05 -14.73 10.87
N GLU A 29 7.28 -14.86 10.36
CA GLU A 29 8.10 -16.04 10.63
C GLU A 29 8.21 -16.31 12.15
N GLN A 30 8.49 -15.27 12.95
CA GLN A 30 8.55 -15.38 14.41
C GLN A 30 7.19 -15.70 15.03
N ALA A 31 6.11 -15.08 14.54
CA ALA A 31 4.76 -15.31 15.04
C ALA A 31 4.30 -16.77 14.86
N TYR A 32 4.79 -17.46 13.82
CA TYR A 32 4.52 -18.88 13.58
C TYR A 32 5.47 -19.84 14.32
N GLY A 33 6.44 -19.32 15.08
CA GLY A 33 7.34 -20.09 15.93
C GLY A 33 8.11 -21.15 15.15
N ALA A 34 8.16 -22.38 15.69
CA ALA A 34 8.96 -23.47 15.10
C ALA A 34 8.52 -23.88 13.67
N GLY A 35 7.31 -23.52 13.25
CA GLY A 35 6.80 -23.80 11.90
C GLY A 35 7.14 -22.73 10.87
N GLY A 36 7.53 -21.52 11.29
CA GLY A 36 7.74 -20.39 10.38
C GLY A 36 8.92 -20.60 9.44
N LYS A 37 10.11 -20.84 10.00
CA LYS A 37 11.32 -21.05 9.19
C LYS A 37 11.21 -22.23 8.22
N PRO A 38 10.73 -23.42 8.64
CA PRO A 38 10.49 -24.52 7.70
C PRO A 38 9.55 -24.18 6.55
N TYR A 39 8.54 -23.34 6.79
CA TYR A 39 7.64 -22.88 5.74
C TYR A 39 8.35 -21.99 4.72
N ALA A 40 9.09 -20.96 5.18
CA ALA A 40 9.86 -20.09 4.28
C ALA A 40 10.86 -20.90 3.41
N MET A 41 11.58 -21.85 4.03
CA MET A 41 12.49 -22.75 3.31
C MET A 41 11.77 -23.63 2.28
N TRP A 42 10.60 -24.17 2.64
CA TRP A 42 9.79 -24.95 1.72
C TRP A 42 9.26 -24.10 0.55
N ALA A 43 8.76 -22.89 0.82
CA ALA A 43 8.21 -21.99 -0.18
C ALA A 43 9.28 -21.61 -1.21
N ALA A 44 10.47 -21.24 -0.75
CA ALA A 44 11.62 -20.98 -1.62
C ALA A 44 12.00 -22.21 -2.46
N SER A 45 12.12 -23.39 -1.83
CA SER A 45 12.46 -24.63 -2.54
C SER A 45 11.42 -25.01 -3.60
N MET A 46 10.14 -24.83 -3.29
CA MET A 46 9.03 -25.09 -4.20
C MET A 46 9.05 -24.14 -5.40
N ALA A 47 9.30 -22.84 -5.17
CA ALA A 47 9.42 -21.83 -6.21
C ALA A 47 10.60 -22.12 -7.16
N LEU A 48 11.77 -22.46 -6.61
CA LEU A 48 12.94 -22.85 -7.38
C LEU A 48 12.68 -24.09 -8.23
N ALA A 49 11.98 -25.10 -7.70
CA ALA A 49 11.62 -26.32 -8.43
C ALA A 49 10.70 -26.04 -9.64
N GLN A 50 10.05 -24.88 -9.71
CA GLN A 50 9.31 -24.46 -10.90
C GLN A 50 10.22 -24.22 -12.10
N ASN A 51 11.54 -24.10 -11.93
CA ASN A 51 12.53 -23.97 -13.01
C ASN A 51 12.16 -22.90 -14.06
N THR A 52 11.78 -21.70 -13.60
CA THR A 52 11.34 -20.57 -14.45
C THR A 52 12.45 -20.04 -15.38
N GLY A 53 13.72 -20.29 -15.04
CA GLY A 53 14.88 -19.81 -15.78
C GLY A 53 15.20 -18.32 -15.53
N VAL A 54 14.50 -17.69 -14.58
CA VAL A 54 14.76 -16.33 -14.10
C VAL A 54 14.87 -16.34 -12.57
N PRO A 55 15.55 -15.35 -11.94
CA PRO A 55 15.72 -15.33 -10.49
C PRO A 55 14.40 -15.22 -9.72
N TRP A 56 14.40 -15.80 -8.52
CA TRP A 56 13.35 -15.62 -7.52
C TRP A 56 13.77 -14.62 -6.45
N ILE A 57 12.82 -13.84 -5.97
CA ILE A 57 13.00 -12.88 -4.87
C ILE A 57 12.03 -13.16 -3.72
N MET A 58 12.38 -12.69 -2.52
CA MET A 58 11.53 -12.61 -1.34
C MET A 58 11.73 -11.24 -0.66
N CYS A 59 10.69 -10.42 -0.57
CA CYS A 59 10.77 -9.10 0.06
C CYS A 59 10.68 -9.20 1.59
N GLN A 60 11.44 -8.36 2.30
CA GLN A 60 11.58 -8.37 3.77
C GLN A 60 11.91 -9.76 4.36
N GLU A 61 12.66 -10.56 3.62
CA GLU A 61 13.07 -11.91 4.03
C GLU A 61 14.57 -11.94 4.28
N SER A 62 15.00 -11.49 5.47
CA SER A 62 16.42 -11.29 5.79
C SER A 62 17.28 -12.54 5.61
N ASP A 63 16.70 -13.73 5.78
CA ASP A 63 17.37 -15.03 5.69
C ASP A 63 16.83 -15.92 4.56
N ALA A 64 16.40 -15.30 3.45
CA ALA A 64 16.03 -15.98 2.21
C ALA A 64 17.15 -16.93 1.74
N PRO A 65 16.86 -18.22 1.51
CA PRO A 65 17.88 -19.22 1.17
C PRO A 65 18.39 -19.05 -0.25
N ASP A 66 19.66 -19.42 -0.49
CA ASP A 66 20.22 -19.39 -1.83
C ASP A 66 19.49 -20.34 -2.80
N PRO A 67 19.34 -19.96 -4.09
CA PRO A 67 19.78 -18.71 -4.72
C PRO A 67 18.73 -17.57 -4.71
N VAL A 68 17.72 -17.63 -3.84
CA VAL A 68 16.67 -16.59 -3.77
C VAL A 68 17.27 -15.28 -3.26
N ILE A 69 16.89 -14.18 -3.90
CA ILE A 69 17.40 -12.84 -3.57
C ILE A 69 16.45 -12.17 -2.59
N ASN A 70 16.94 -11.78 -1.41
CA ASN A 70 16.14 -10.95 -0.52
C ASN A 70 16.09 -9.49 -1.01
N SER A 71 14.95 -8.84 -0.86
CA SER A 71 14.74 -7.45 -1.26
C SER A 71 14.15 -6.60 -0.13
N CYS A 72 14.17 -5.29 -0.33
CA CYS A 72 13.67 -4.30 0.62
C CYS A 72 12.38 -3.65 0.12
N ASN A 73 11.49 -3.34 1.06
CA ASN A 73 10.31 -2.49 0.89
C ASN A 73 10.42 -1.30 1.85
N GLY A 74 9.85 -0.16 1.48
CA GLY A 74 9.89 1.01 2.34
C GLY A 74 9.78 2.34 1.62
N PHE A 75 9.77 3.42 2.40
CA PHE A 75 10.02 4.77 1.87
C PHE A 75 11.49 4.96 1.46
N TYR A 76 12.41 4.24 2.11
CA TYR A 76 13.86 4.32 1.92
C TYR A 76 14.48 2.93 2.04
N CYS A 77 15.35 2.57 1.08
CA CYS A 77 16.12 1.31 1.11
C CYS A 77 17.61 1.54 0.79
N ASP A 78 18.12 2.77 0.90
CA ASP A 78 19.53 3.07 0.65
C ASP A 78 20.47 2.42 1.69
N GLY A 79 19.99 2.17 2.91
CA GLY A 79 20.70 1.40 3.93
C GLY A 79 20.62 -0.13 3.80
N PHE A 80 19.71 -0.67 2.98
CA PHE A 80 19.52 -2.12 2.85
C PHE A 80 20.75 -2.80 2.25
N GLN A 81 21.04 -4.01 2.74
CA GLN A 81 22.08 -4.89 2.20
C GLN A 81 21.49 -6.27 1.94
N PRO A 82 21.75 -6.88 0.76
CA PRO A 82 21.35 -8.25 0.52
C PRO A 82 22.09 -9.19 1.49
N ASN A 83 21.50 -10.35 1.75
CA ASN A 83 22.02 -11.31 2.72
C ASN A 83 23.27 -12.08 2.24
N SER A 84 23.75 -11.77 1.03
CA SER A 84 25.00 -12.27 0.46
C SER A 84 25.63 -11.21 -0.46
N PRO A 85 26.96 -11.05 -0.47
CA PRO A 85 27.65 -10.11 -1.36
C PRO A 85 27.55 -10.48 -2.85
N THR A 86 27.12 -11.71 -3.18
CA THR A 86 26.92 -12.14 -4.57
C THR A 86 25.51 -11.85 -5.09
N LYS A 87 24.61 -11.32 -4.25
CA LYS A 87 23.23 -10.98 -4.62
C LYS A 87 23.12 -9.48 -4.91
N PRO A 88 22.31 -9.08 -5.90
CA PRO A 88 22.06 -7.67 -6.19
C PRO A 88 21.20 -7.03 -5.10
N LYS A 89 21.40 -5.73 -4.88
CA LYS A 89 20.55 -4.90 -4.01
C LYS A 89 19.28 -4.49 -4.78
N ILE A 90 18.13 -5.01 -4.35
CA ILE A 90 16.82 -4.81 -5.00
C ILE A 90 15.84 -4.14 -4.02
N TRP A 91 15.15 -3.11 -4.50
CA TRP A 91 14.06 -2.42 -3.82
C TRP A 91 12.74 -2.69 -4.54
N THR A 92 11.96 -3.62 -4.00
CA THR A 92 10.70 -4.11 -4.58
C THR A 92 9.54 -3.14 -4.42
N GLU A 93 9.51 -2.37 -3.34
CA GLU A 93 8.42 -1.43 -3.08
C GLU A 93 8.93 -0.09 -2.54
N ASN A 94 9.15 0.86 -3.43
CA ASN A 94 9.31 2.27 -3.07
C ASN A 94 7.93 2.92 -3.04
N TRP A 95 7.45 3.29 -1.86
CA TRP A 95 6.12 3.85 -1.67
C TRP A 95 6.07 5.35 -2.04
N PRO A 96 5.53 5.76 -3.20
CA PRO A 96 5.50 7.16 -3.61
C PRO A 96 4.38 7.96 -2.92
N GLY A 97 3.68 7.35 -1.97
CA GLY A 97 2.58 7.87 -1.17
C GLY A 97 2.06 6.75 -0.26
N TRP A 98 0.75 6.70 -0.02
CA TRP A 98 0.13 5.66 0.81
C TRP A 98 -1.32 5.43 0.40
N PHE A 99 -1.89 4.26 0.75
CA PHE A 99 -3.31 3.98 0.50
C PHE A 99 -4.21 4.86 1.39
N GLN A 100 -5.41 5.17 0.91
CA GLN A 100 -6.39 5.91 1.69
C GLN A 100 -7.35 4.97 2.41
N THR A 101 -7.68 5.31 3.65
CA THR A 101 -8.66 4.60 4.48
C THR A 101 -9.93 5.43 4.59
N PHE A 102 -11.11 4.79 4.56
CA PHE A 102 -12.38 5.47 4.80
C PHE A 102 -12.37 6.21 6.14
N GLY A 103 -12.65 7.52 6.09
CA GLY A 103 -12.66 8.41 7.25
C GLY A 103 -11.35 9.15 7.52
N GLU A 104 -10.26 8.78 6.84
CA GLU A 104 -8.94 9.40 6.99
C GLU A 104 -8.63 10.44 5.90
N SER A 105 -7.62 11.27 6.17
CA SER A 105 -7.11 12.26 5.21
C SER A 105 -6.37 11.59 4.04
N ASN A 106 -6.31 12.27 2.89
CA ASN A 106 -5.57 11.78 1.73
C ASN A 106 -4.05 11.86 1.98
N PRO A 107 -3.30 10.74 1.96
CA PRO A 107 -1.86 10.76 2.13
C PRO A 107 -1.13 11.41 0.95
N HIS A 108 0.02 12.04 1.20
CA HIS A 108 0.84 12.64 0.17
C HIS A 108 2.33 12.46 0.49
N ARG A 109 3.14 12.17 -0.54
CA ARG A 109 4.60 12.16 -0.43
C ARG A 109 5.21 13.05 -1.51
N PRO A 110 6.02 14.05 -1.15
CA PRO A 110 6.57 15.01 -2.12
C PRO A 110 7.41 14.34 -3.20
N PRO A 111 7.35 14.81 -4.46
CA PRO A 111 8.14 14.25 -5.55
C PRO A 111 9.65 14.40 -5.35
N GLU A 112 10.10 15.43 -4.66
CA GLU A 112 11.49 15.66 -4.29
C GLU A 112 12.00 14.57 -3.36
N ASP A 113 11.17 14.17 -2.40
CA ASP A 113 11.49 13.12 -1.42
C ASP A 113 11.58 11.74 -2.09
N VAL A 114 10.62 11.42 -2.96
CA VAL A 114 10.65 10.18 -3.75
C VAL A 114 11.90 10.15 -4.64
N ALA A 115 12.23 11.28 -5.30
CA ALA A 115 13.42 11.38 -6.13
C ALA A 115 14.71 11.24 -5.32
N PHE A 116 14.76 11.86 -4.13
CA PHE A 116 15.87 11.73 -3.19
C PHE A 116 16.09 10.28 -2.79
N ALA A 117 15.04 9.58 -2.34
CA ALA A 117 15.15 8.20 -1.90
C ALA A 117 15.63 7.26 -3.03
N VAL A 118 15.15 7.46 -4.26
CA VAL A 118 15.61 6.69 -5.43
C VAL A 118 17.06 7.02 -5.79
N ALA A 119 17.44 8.30 -5.83
CA ALA A 119 18.81 8.70 -6.12
C ALA A 119 19.80 8.15 -5.08
N ARG A 120 19.45 8.24 -3.79
CA ARG A 120 20.18 7.62 -2.67
C ARG A 120 20.35 6.12 -2.83
N PHE A 121 19.30 5.42 -3.25
CA PHE A 121 19.36 3.97 -3.45
C PHE A 121 20.37 3.58 -4.53
N PHE A 122 20.33 4.22 -5.71
CA PHE A 122 21.31 3.97 -6.79
C PHE A 122 22.71 4.49 -6.44
N GLU A 123 22.81 5.61 -5.72
CA GLU A 123 24.07 6.11 -5.15
C GLU A 123 24.76 5.04 -4.29
N LYS A 124 23.99 4.28 -3.50
CA LYS A 124 24.47 3.21 -2.60
C LYS A 124 24.41 1.81 -3.21
N GLY A 125 24.67 1.69 -4.51
CA GLY A 125 24.82 0.40 -5.21
C GLY A 125 23.52 -0.34 -5.48
N GLY A 126 22.38 0.33 -5.37
CA GLY A 126 21.08 -0.20 -5.77
C GLY A 126 21.04 -0.50 -7.27
N SER A 127 20.38 -1.60 -7.65
CA SER A 127 20.38 -2.08 -9.04
C SER A 127 18.98 -2.16 -9.66
N VAL A 128 17.96 -2.41 -8.84
CA VAL A 128 16.55 -2.48 -9.26
C VAL A 128 15.71 -1.74 -8.23
N GLN A 129 14.89 -0.81 -8.70
CA GLN A 129 13.92 -0.08 -7.88
C GLN A 129 12.56 -0.12 -8.57
N ASN A 130 11.52 -0.43 -7.82
CA ASN A 130 10.14 -0.42 -8.29
C ASN A 130 9.29 0.55 -7.48
N TYR A 131 8.40 1.31 -8.14
CA TYR A 131 7.44 2.17 -7.47
C TYR A 131 6.22 1.33 -7.10
N TYR A 132 5.95 1.19 -5.80
CA TYR A 132 4.72 0.63 -5.30
C TYR A 132 3.85 1.77 -4.78
N VAL A 133 2.99 2.38 -5.60
CA VAL A 133 2.62 2.01 -6.98
C VAL A 133 3.01 3.08 -7.99
N TYR A 134 3.32 2.67 -9.22
CA TYR A 134 3.47 3.61 -10.34
C TYR A 134 2.10 4.14 -10.83
N HIS A 135 1.10 3.25 -10.87
CA HIS A 135 -0.31 3.54 -11.05
C HIS A 135 -1.08 2.63 -10.10
N GLY A 136 -1.91 3.20 -9.23
CA GLY A 136 -2.67 2.41 -8.26
C GLY A 136 -4.07 2.06 -8.73
N GLY A 137 -4.80 3.02 -9.28
CA GLY A 137 -6.13 2.79 -9.86
C GLY A 137 -7.23 2.71 -8.80
N THR A 138 -8.16 1.76 -8.99
CA THR A 138 -9.41 1.67 -8.23
C THR A 138 -9.69 0.23 -7.79
N ASN A 139 -10.07 0.07 -6.52
CA ASN A 139 -10.63 -1.15 -5.95
C ASN A 139 -12.09 -1.32 -6.39
N PHE A 140 -12.31 -1.90 -7.57
CA PHE A 140 -13.65 -2.10 -8.12
C PHE A 140 -14.42 -3.26 -7.47
N GLY A 141 -15.73 -3.09 -7.35
CA GLY A 141 -16.60 -4.12 -6.77
C GLY A 141 -16.44 -4.18 -5.25
N ARG A 142 -16.45 -5.40 -4.69
CA ARG A 142 -16.46 -5.61 -3.23
C ARG A 142 -15.43 -6.60 -2.70
N THR A 143 -14.69 -7.26 -3.58
CA THR A 143 -13.68 -8.28 -3.24
C THR A 143 -12.26 -7.80 -3.57
N THR A 144 -12.03 -6.49 -3.51
CA THR A 144 -10.75 -5.83 -3.79
C THR A 144 -10.45 -4.83 -2.68
N GLY A 145 -9.16 -4.55 -2.47
CA GLY A 145 -8.69 -3.72 -1.36
C GLY A 145 -8.56 -4.52 -0.07
N GLY A 146 -8.49 -3.78 1.04
CA GLY A 146 -8.27 -4.29 2.38
C GLY A 146 -9.30 -3.75 3.37
N PRO A 147 -9.12 -3.99 4.67
CA PRO A 147 -10.07 -3.53 5.67
C PRO A 147 -10.09 -2.00 5.67
N PHE A 148 -11.26 -1.40 5.47
CA PHE A 148 -11.46 0.05 5.41
C PHE A 148 -10.68 0.80 4.33
N ILE A 149 -9.95 0.13 3.43
CA ILE A 149 -9.31 0.81 2.30
C ILE A 149 -10.39 1.37 1.38
N THR A 150 -10.21 2.62 0.92
CA THR A 150 -11.18 3.26 0.04
C THR A 150 -11.28 2.57 -1.31
N THR A 151 -12.35 2.86 -2.05
CA THR A 151 -12.47 2.48 -3.45
C THR A 151 -11.32 3.05 -4.29
N SER A 152 -10.88 4.27 -4.01
CA SER A 152 -9.67 4.83 -4.63
C SER A 152 -8.43 4.10 -4.10
N TYR A 153 -7.54 3.72 -5.01
CA TYR A 153 -6.19 3.26 -4.69
C TYR A 153 -5.15 4.18 -5.34
N ASP A 154 -5.43 5.49 -5.42
CA ASP A 154 -4.57 6.48 -6.08
C ASP A 154 -3.11 6.47 -5.58
N TYR A 155 -2.92 6.28 -4.27
CA TYR A 155 -1.61 6.17 -3.61
C TYR A 155 -0.71 7.41 -3.75
N ASP A 156 -1.24 8.56 -4.20
CA ASP A 156 -0.45 9.70 -4.66
C ASP A 156 0.60 9.30 -5.72
N ALA A 157 0.26 8.31 -6.53
CA ALA A 157 1.15 7.69 -7.49
C ALA A 157 1.54 8.65 -8.64
N PRO A 158 2.66 8.38 -9.34
CA PRO A 158 3.04 9.14 -10.55
C PRO A 158 1.96 9.18 -11.63
N ILE A 159 1.16 8.13 -11.75
CA ILE A 159 -0.06 8.10 -12.55
C ILE A 159 -1.25 8.00 -11.59
N ASP A 160 -2.15 8.98 -11.63
CA ASP A 160 -3.30 9.04 -10.71
C ASP A 160 -4.31 7.90 -10.97
N GLU A 161 -5.31 7.80 -10.10
CA GLU A 161 -6.40 6.82 -10.20
C GLU A 161 -7.04 6.74 -11.59
N TYR A 162 -7.15 7.88 -12.29
CA TYR A 162 -7.83 7.99 -13.58
C TYR A 162 -6.89 7.78 -14.79
N GLY A 163 -5.62 7.46 -14.54
CA GLY A 163 -4.62 7.25 -15.59
C GLY A 163 -3.96 8.54 -16.09
N LEU A 164 -4.19 9.68 -15.43
CA LEU A 164 -3.53 10.94 -15.77
C LEU A 164 -2.15 11.02 -15.13
N ARG A 165 -1.22 11.68 -15.82
CA ARG A 165 0.12 11.94 -15.28
C ARG A 165 0.01 12.99 -14.17
N ARG A 166 0.43 12.63 -12.95
CA ARG A 166 0.47 13.54 -11.81
C ARG A 166 1.69 14.44 -11.89
N PHE A 167 1.51 15.70 -12.29
CA PHE A 167 2.62 16.67 -12.28
C PHE A 167 2.70 17.44 -10.95
N PRO A 168 3.91 17.68 -10.42
CA PRO A 168 5.19 17.50 -11.09
C PRO A 168 5.82 16.11 -10.90
N LYS A 169 5.26 15.25 -10.04
CA LYS A 169 5.84 13.96 -9.64
C LYS A 169 6.26 13.08 -10.82
N TRP A 170 5.36 12.84 -11.76
CA TRP A 170 5.63 12.02 -12.93
C TRP A 170 6.83 12.53 -13.75
N ALA A 171 6.86 13.84 -14.03
CA ALA A 171 7.90 14.42 -14.86
C ALA A 171 9.25 14.52 -14.13
N HIS A 172 9.23 14.84 -12.84
CA HIS A 172 10.44 14.88 -12.01
C HIS A 172 11.10 13.50 -11.93
N LEU A 173 10.31 12.45 -11.70
CA LEU A 173 10.82 11.07 -11.68
C LEU A 173 11.28 10.59 -13.06
N ARG A 174 10.59 10.98 -14.15
CA ARG A 174 11.05 10.72 -15.52
C ARG A 174 12.44 11.32 -15.76
N ASP A 175 12.67 12.55 -15.31
CA ASP A 175 13.95 13.24 -15.54
C ASP A 175 15.06 12.66 -14.64
N LEU A 176 14.73 12.21 -13.42
CA LEU A 176 15.61 11.36 -12.61
C LEU A 176 16.01 10.09 -13.37
N HIS A 177 15.05 9.33 -13.93
CA HIS A 177 15.35 8.10 -14.67
C HIS A 177 16.24 8.34 -15.87
N LYS A 178 16.02 9.44 -16.61
CA LYS A 178 16.91 9.84 -17.70
C LYS A 178 18.33 10.08 -17.21
N SER A 179 18.50 10.76 -16.07
CA SER A 179 19.83 10.99 -15.49
C SER A 179 20.51 9.69 -15.04
N ILE A 180 19.78 8.76 -14.42
CA ILE A 180 20.32 7.44 -14.05
C ILE A 180 20.70 6.63 -15.30
N ARG A 181 19.90 6.71 -16.36
CA ARG A 181 20.18 6.03 -17.63
C ARG A 181 21.47 6.54 -18.28
N LEU A 182 21.79 7.82 -18.17
CA LEU A 182 23.07 8.37 -18.63
C LEU A 182 24.27 7.78 -17.87
N CYS A 183 24.05 7.36 -16.62
CA CYS A 183 25.07 6.79 -15.76
C CYS A 183 25.21 5.26 -15.88
N GLU A 184 24.25 4.58 -16.52
CA GLU A 184 24.04 3.12 -16.44
C GLU A 184 25.32 2.29 -16.63
N HIS A 185 26.09 2.53 -17.70
CA HIS A 185 27.29 1.75 -17.99
C HIS A 185 28.28 1.80 -16.82
N THR A 186 28.61 3.00 -16.33
CA THR A 186 29.57 3.17 -15.24
C THR A 186 29.00 2.71 -13.89
N LEU A 187 27.67 2.73 -13.70
CA LEU A 187 27.04 2.13 -12.51
C LEU A 187 27.15 0.60 -12.50
N LEU A 188 27.04 -0.05 -13.67
CA LEU A 188 27.06 -1.51 -13.79
C LEU A 188 28.47 -2.10 -13.80
N TYR A 189 29.45 -1.39 -14.37
CA TYR A 189 30.80 -1.92 -14.61
C TYR A 189 31.90 -1.16 -13.86
N GLY A 190 31.57 -0.05 -13.21
CA GLY A 190 32.52 0.78 -12.49
C GLY A 190 32.78 0.32 -11.05
N ASN A 191 33.94 0.70 -10.53
CA ASN A 191 34.26 0.60 -9.12
C ASN A 191 33.76 1.83 -8.37
N THR A 192 33.25 1.61 -7.16
CA THR A 192 32.74 2.65 -6.26
C THR A 192 33.84 3.22 -5.36
N THR A 193 33.84 4.53 -5.16
CA THR A 193 34.66 5.22 -4.16
C THR A 193 33.79 6.20 -3.38
N PHE A 194 33.82 6.10 -2.06
CA PHE A 194 33.15 7.02 -1.16
C PHE A 194 34.08 8.18 -0.76
N LEU A 195 33.53 9.39 -0.70
CA LEU A 195 34.20 10.59 -0.21
C LEU A 195 33.26 11.40 0.68
N SER A 196 33.69 11.69 1.91
CA SER A 196 33.00 12.68 2.76
C SER A 196 33.31 14.09 2.25
N LEU A 197 32.26 14.86 1.97
CA LEU A 197 32.34 16.28 1.57
C LEU A 197 32.03 17.23 2.72
N GLY A 198 31.58 16.69 3.85
CA GLY A 198 31.21 17.41 5.06
C GLY A 198 30.57 16.47 6.08
N PRO A 199 30.09 16.99 7.23
CA PRO A 199 29.47 16.19 8.28
C PRO A 199 28.20 15.44 7.83
N LYS A 200 27.49 16.00 6.86
CA LYS A 200 26.23 15.46 6.30
C LYS A 200 26.21 15.53 4.78
N GLN A 201 27.38 15.64 4.17
CA GLN A 201 27.54 15.72 2.72
C GLN A 201 28.51 14.65 2.28
N GLU A 202 28.13 13.94 1.23
CA GLU A 202 28.90 12.82 0.73
C GLU A 202 28.90 12.78 -0.79
N ALA A 203 29.88 12.06 -1.32
CA ALA A 203 29.98 11.73 -2.72
C ALA A 203 30.29 10.26 -2.90
N ASP A 204 29.43 9.54 -3.62
CA ASP A 204 29.74 8.22 -4.16
C ASP A 204 30.08 8.34 -5.64
N ILE A 205 31.27 7.88 -5.99
CA ILE A 205 31.89 8.03 -7.30
C ILE A 205 32.01 6.65 -7.92
N TYR A 206 31.43 6.46 -9.09
CA TYR A 206 31.59 5.26 -9.89
C TYR A 206 32.59 5.57 -11.02
N SER A 207 33.60 4.74 -11.17
CA SER A 207 34.61 4.90 -12.24
C SER A 207 34.95 3.58 -12.90
N ASP A 208 35.01 3.57 -14.22
CA ASP A 208 35.35 2.37 -15.00
C ASP A 208 36.69 2.53 -15.72
N GLN A 209 37.26 1.40 -16.16
CA GLN A 209 38.56 1.35 -16.83
C GLN A 209 38.56 2.04 -18.21
N SER A 210 37.39 2.29 -18.79
CA SER A 210 37.24 3.01 -20.07
C SER A 210 37.26 4.54 -19.91
N GLY A 211 37.39 5.03 -18.67
CA GLY A 211 37.42 6.45 -18.33
C GLY A 211 36.06 7.04 -18.00
N GLY A 212 35.00 6.22 -17.91
CA GLY A 212 33.69 6.65 -17.43
C GLY A 212 33.77 7.10 -15.96
N CYS A 213 33.06 8.17 -15.62
CA CYS A 213 33.02 8.69 -14.26
C CYS A 213 31.65 9.27 -13.95
N VAL A 214 30.95 8.67 -13.00
CA VAL A 214 29.68 9.15 -12.47
C VAL A 214 29.88 9.55 -11.01
N ALA A 215 29.29 10.66 -10.58
CA ALA A 215 29.23 11.03 -9.17
C ALA A 215 27.80 11.36 -8.75
N PHE A 216 27.43 10.90 -7.57
CA PHE A 216 26.29 11.40 -6.82
C PHE A 216 26.83 12.28 -5.71
N LEU A 217 26.30 13.48 -5.54
CA LEU A 217 26.66 14.37 -4.44
C LEU A 217 25.41 14.56 -3.57
N ALA A 218 25.40 13.98 -2.38
CA ALA A 218 24.26 14.02 -1.47
C ALA A 218 24.46 15.03 -0.34
N ASN A 219 23.39 15.72 0.00
CA ASN A 219 23.24 16.47 1.24
C ASN A 219 22.10 15.83 2.06
N ILE A 220 22.47 15.10 3.11
CA ILE A 220 21.53 14.44 4.03
C ILE A 220 21.12 15.35 5.20
N ASP A 221 21.50 16.63 5.18
CA ASP A 221 20.94 17.62 6.09
C ASP A 221 19.53 18.00 5.63
N SER A 222 18.53 17.76 6.47
CA SER A 222 17.12 18.03 6.15
C SER A 222 16.72 19.50 6.27
N ALA A 223 17.59 20.36 6.82
CA ALA A 223 17.25 21.74 7.14
C ALA A 223 18.11 22.77 6.39
N ASN A 224 19.35 22.43 6.04
CA ASN A 224 20.31 23.41 5.55
C ASN A 224 20.91 23.05 4.18
N ASP A 225 20.83 24.01 3.27
CA ASP A 225 21.58 24.00 2.02
C ASP A 225 23.09 24.08 2.29
N LYS A 226 23.90 23.47 1.43
CA LYS A 226 25.36 23.49 1.53
C LYS A 226 26.04 23.64 0.18
N VAL A 227 27.10 24.43 0.17
CA VAL A 227 28.06 24.48 -0.93
C VAL A 227 29.21 23.54 -0.60
N VAL A 228 29.45 22.55 -1.45
CA VAL A 228 30.55 21.59 -1.30
C VAL A 228 31.58 21.76 -2.39
N THR A 229 32.84 21.42 -2.11
CA THR A 229 33.89 21.37 -3.13
C THR A 229 34.15 19.92 -3.54
N PHE A 230 33.91 19.60 -4.80
CA PHE A 230 34.18 18.30 -5.39
C PHE A 230 35.00 18.47 -6.67
N ARG A 231 36.16 17.80 -6.76
CA ARG A 231 37.10 17.90 -7.90
C ARG A 231 37.40 19.34 -8.32
N ASN A 232 37.75 20.18 -7.35
CA ASN A 232 38.09 21.61 -7.52
C ASN A 232 36.96 22.47 -8.12
N ARG A 233 35.70 22.03 -7.98
CA ARG A 233 34.51 22.80 -8.35
C ARG A 233 33.55 22.89 -7.17
N GLN A 234 32.84 24.00 -7.08
CA GLN A 234 31.79 24.19 -6.07
C GLN A 234 30.44 23.74 -6.60
N TYR A 235 29.66 23.09 -5.76
CA TYR A 235 28.30 22.63 -6.07
C TYR A 235 27.35 23.03 -4.94
N ASP A 236 26.24 23.66 -5.31
CA ASP A 236 25.14 23.97 -4.40
C ASP A 236 24.22 22.76 -4.25
N LEU A 237 24.19 22.19 -3.05
CA LEU A 237 23.33 21.09 -2.66
C LEU A 237 22.22 21.60 -1.73
N PRO A 238 20.97 21.72 -2.22
CA PRO A 238 19.82 21.96 -1.35
C PRO A 238 19.74 20.95 -0.20
N ALA A 239 19.07 21.33 0.88
CA ALA A 239 18.71 20.41 1.96
C ALA A 239 17.99 19.17 1.40
N TRP A 240 18.29 18.00 1.96
CA TRP A 240 17.69 16.71 1.58
C TRP A 240 17.70 16.45 0.06
N SER A 241 18.88 16.57 -0.56
CA SER A 241 18.99 16.43 -2.01
C SER A 241 20.20 15.62 -2.48
N VAL A 242 20.08 15.04 -3.67
CA VAL A 242 21.19 14.39 -4.39
C VAL A 242 21.33 15.05 -5.75
N SER A 243 22.55 15.47 -6.10
CA SER A 243 22.91 15.91 -7.45
C SER A 243 23.58 14.77 -8.22
N ILE A 244 23.17 14.54 -9.47
CA ILE A 244 23.71 13.48 -10.35
C ILE A 244 24.60 14.10 -11.43
N LEU A 245 25.84 13.62 -11.51
CA LEU A 245 26.87 14.08 -12.44
C LEU A 245 27.37 12.89 -13.28
N PRO A 246 26.84 12.66 -14.50
CA PRO A 246 27.21 11.51 -15.35
C PRO A 246 28.66 11.54 -15.86
N ASP A 247 29.34 12.67 -15.71
CA ASP A 247 30.73 12.91 -16.12
C ASP A 247 31.62 13.39 -14.93
N CYS A 248 31.11 13.28 -13.70
CA CYS A 248 31.71 13.81 -12.48
C CYS A 248 32.00 15.33 -12.51
N ARG A 249 31.37 16.10 -13.41
CA ARG A 249 31.63 17.54 -13.60
C ARG A 249 30.38 18.40 -13.73
N ASN A 250 29.36 17.94 -14.44
CA ASN A 250 28.16 18.71 -14.76
C ASN A 250 26.94 18.07 -14.10
N VAL A 251 26.22 18.85 -13.30
CA VAL A 251 24.96 18.40 -12.68
C VAL A 251 23.88 18.39 -13.75
N VAL A 252 23.34 17.21 -14.05
CA VAL A 252 22.23 17.06 -15.00
C VAL A 252 20.86 16.97 -14.31
N PHE A 253 20.86 16.62 -13.02
CA PHE A 253 19.67 16.48 -12.21
C PHE A 253 20.00 16.74 -10.73
N ASN A 254 19.09 17.39 -10.00
CA ASN A 254 19.10 17.44 -8.54
C ASN A 254 17.69 17.16 -8.01
N THR A 255 17.59 16.30 -7.01
CA THR A 255 16.31 15.77 -6.52
C THR A 255 15.39 16.82 -5.91
N ALA A 256 15.92 17.95 -5.42
CA ALA A 256 15.12 19.04 -4.85
C ALA A 256 14.83 20.18 -5.86
N LYS A 257 15.42 20.15 -7.07
CA LYS A 257 15.23 21.20 -8.09
C LYS A 257 14.21 20.76 -9.14
N VAL A 258 12.92 20.84 -8.79
CA VAL A 258 11.81 20.48 -9.69
C VAL A 258 11.68 21.52 -10.82
N GLN A 259 11.86 21.08 -12.07
CA GLN A 259 11.78 21.95 -13.25
C GLN A 259 10.42 21.88 -13.97
N SER A 260 9.60 20.87 -13.66
CA SER A 260 8.31 20.66 -14.31
C SER A 260 7.21 21.47 -13.63
N GLN A 261 6.23 21.93 -14.43
CA GLN A 261 5.08 22.67 -13.92
C GLN A 261 4.17 21.74 -13.12
N THR A 262 3.61 22.24 -12.02
CA THR A 262 2.56 21.55 -11.26
C THR A 262 1.23 21.60 -12.02
N SER A 263 0.52 20.48 -12.06
CA SER A 263 -0.86 20.41 -12.58
C SER A 263 -1.84 20.20 -11.45
N MET A 264 -2.96 20.92 -11.46
CA MET A 264 -4.09 20.64 -10.59
C MET A 264 -5.19 19.93 -11.37
N VAL A 265 -5.54 18.71 -10.94
CA VAL A 265 -6.70 17.99 -11.48
C VAL A 265 -7.96 18.59 -10.88
N THR A 266 -8.97 18.84 -11.71
CA THR A 266 -10.27 19.36 -11.29
C THR A 266 -11.37 18.45 -11.82
N MET A 267 -12.29 18.05 -10.94
CA MET A 267 -13.50 17.33 -11.33
C MET A 267 -14.57 18.36 -11.71
N VAL A 268 -14.86 18.49 -13.01
CA VAL A 268 -15.88 19.42 -13.53
C VAL A 268 -17.17 18.63 -13.74
N PRO A 269 -18.32 19.09 -13.19
CA PRO A 269 -19.61 18.46 -13.48
C PRO A 269 -19.95 18.57 -14.97
N GLU A 270 -20.16 17.43 -15.63
CA GLU A 270 -20.57 17.38 -17.03
C GLU A 270 -22.03 16.91 -17.11
N SER A 271 -22.86 17.67 -17.85
CA SER A 271 -24.23 17.24 -18.14
C SER A 271 -24.21 16.21 -19.27
N LEU A 272 -24.05 14.93 -18.91
CA LEU A 272 -24.25 13.85 -19.86
C LEU A 272 -25.66 14.00 -20.45
N GLN A 273 -25.76 14.24 -21.76
CA GLN A 273 -27.04 14.19 -22.47
C GLN A 273 -27.55 12.75 -22.44
N ALA A 274 -28.16 12.35 -21.33
CA ALA A 274 -28.93 11.15 -21.27
C ALA A 274 -30.04 11.29 -22.33
N SER A 275 -30.12 10.32 -23.25
CA SER A 275 -31.14 10.28 -24.31
C SER A 275 -32.58 10.31 -23.76
N LYS A 276 -32.75 10.19 -22.44
CA LYS A 276 -33.98 10.39 -21.69
C LYS A 276 -33.66 11.11 -20.37
N PRO A 277 -34.53 11.99 -19.86
CA PRO A 277 -34.38 12.50 -18.50
C PRO A 277 -34.29 11.33 -17.52
N GLU A 278 -33.24 11.29 -16.71
CA GLU A 278 -33.06 10.27 -15.66
C GLU A 278 -34.24 10.32 -14.69
N ARG A 279 -35.22 9.45 -14.91
CA ARG A 279 -36.30 9.23 -13.95
C ARG A 279 -35.81 8.21 -12.92
N TRP A 280 -35.25 8.72 -11.83
CA TRP A 280 -34.93 7.90 -10.67
C TRP A 280 -36.16 7.10 -10.23
N SER A 281 -35.97 5.81 -10.00
CA SER A 281 -36.95 4.93 -9.37
C SER A 281 -36.39 4.51 -8.02
N ILE A 282 -37.22 4.52 -6.99
CA ILE A 282 -36.79 4.22 -5.61
C ILE A 282 -37.37 2.87 -5.21
N PHE A 283 -36.49 1.93 -4.87
CA PHE A 283 -36.86 0.71 -4.16
C PHE A 283 -36.39 0.82 -2.72
N ARG A 284 -37.28 0.55 -1.76
CA ARG A 284 -36.96 0.58 -0.34
C ARG A 284 -36.76 -0.84 0.15
N GLU A 285 -35.51 -1.18 0.43
CA GLU A 285 -35.14 -2.40 1.12
C GLU A 285 -35.93 -2.50 2.43
N ARG A 286 -36.54 -3.65 2.68
CA ARG A 286 -37.30 -3.86 3.92
C ARG A 286 -36.31 -4.09 5.09
N THR A 287 -36.79 -4.24 6.32
CA THR A 287 -35.91 -4.48 7.48
C THR A 287 -35.98 -5.94 7.91
N GLY A 288 -34.84 -6.55 8.26
CA GLY A 288 -34.77 -7.95 8.70
C GLY A 288 -34.89 -8.97 7.55
N ILE A 289 -35.31 -10.20 7.87
CA ILE A 289 -35.42 -11.30 6.91
C ILE A 289 -36.83 -11.31 6.31
N TRP A 290 -36.97 -11.25 4.98
CA TRP A 290 -38.28 -11.31 4.28
C TRP A 290 -38.53 -12.61 3.55
N GLY A 291 -37.51 -13.46 3.45
CA GLY A 291 -37.57 -14.77 2.81
C GLY A 291 -37.55 -15.90 3.82
N LYS A 292 -37.19 -17.09 3.33
CA LYS A 292 -36.85 -18.22 4.20
C LYS A 292 -35.54 -17.89 4.90
N ASN A 293 -35.52 -17.99 6.23
CA ASN A 293 -34.28 -17.88 7.00
C ASN A 293 -33.26 -18.89 6.48
N ASP A 294 -32.01 -18.47 6.29
CA ASP A 294 -30.93 -19.38 5.89
C ASP A 294 -30.71 -20.47 6.95
N PHE A 295 -30.72 -20.08 8.24
CA PHE A 295 -30.68 -20.99 9.37
C PHE A 295 -31.14 -20.31 10.67
N VAL A 296 -31.27 -21.11 11.74
CA VAL A 296 -31.56 -20.65 13.11
C VAL A 296 -30.57 -21.32 14.07
N ARG A 297 -29.98 -20.55 14.98
CA ARG A 297 -29.03 -21.03 16.01
C ARG A 297 -29.31 -20.36 17.34
N ASN A 298 -29.10 -21.10 18.44
CA ASN A 298 -29.10 -20.55 19.79
C ASN A 298 -27.72 -19.96 20.08
N GLY A 299 -27.48 -18.73 19.63
CA GLY A 299 -26.23 -18.00 19.83
C GLY A 299 -25.82 -17.19 18.61
N PHE A 300 -24.77 -16.37 18.78
CA PHE A 300 -24.15 -15.64 17.68
C PHE A 300 -23.28 -16.57 16.81
N VAL A 301 -23.13 -16.17 15.55
CA VAL A 301 -22.23 -16.80 14.58
C VAL A 301 -21.14 -15.80 14.20
N ASP A 302 -20.02 -16.30 13.69
CA ASP A 302 -19.01 -15.44 13.07
C ASP A 302 -19.49 -14.95 11.68
N HIS A 303 -19.27 -13.67 11.37
CA HIS A 303 -19.73 -13.06 10.13
C HIS A 303 -19.09 -13.75 8.92
N ILE A 304 -17.75 -13.77 8.85
CA ILE A 304 -16.99 -14.24 7.69
C ILE A 304 -17.23 -15.73 7.46
N ASN A 305 -17.23 -16.52 8.53
CA ASN A 305 -17.49 -17.94 8.44
C ASN A 305 -18.90 -18.25 7.92
N THR A 306 -19.87 -17.37 8.20
CA THR A 306 -21.26 -17.51 7.75
C THR A 306 -21.43 -17.06 6.31
N THR A 307 -20.97 -15.85 5.96
CA THR A 307 -21.18 -15.28 4.63
C THR A 307 -20.22 -15.83 3.59
N LYS A 308 -19.09 -16.42 4.02
CA LYS A 308 -17.97 -16.83 3.14
C LYS A 308 -17.54 -15.71 2.21
N ASP A 309 -17.64 -14.46 2.70
CA ASP A 309 -17.39 -13.25 1.94
C ASP A 309 -18.18 -13.16 0.62
N SER A 310 -19.36 -13.78 0.54
CA SER A 310 -20.25 -13.65 -0.63
C SER A 310 -21.07 -12.35 -0.61
N THR A 311 -21.13 -11.68 0.54
CA THR A 311 -21.82 -10.42 0.80
C THR A 311 -21.14 -9.69 1.96
N ASP A 312 -21.22 -8.37 1.97
CA ASP A 312 -20.75 -7.53 3.08
C ASP A 312 -21.72 -7.54 4.27
N TYR A 313 -22.92 -8.08 4.07
CA TYR A 313 -24.06 -7.90 4.97
C TYR A 313 -24.51 -9.21 5.61
N LEU A 314 -24.69 -9.19 6.93
CA LEU A 314 -25.28 -10.30 7.68
C LEU A 314 -26.35 -9.81 8.67
N TRP A 315 -27.55 -10.35 8.54
CA TRP A 315 -28.65 -10.07 9.46
C TRP A 315 -28.61 -11.00 10.68
N TYR A 316 -28.60 -10.40 11.86
CA TYR A 316 -28.86 -11.08 13.14
C TYR A 316 -30.22 -10.64 13.66
N THR A 317 -31.17 -11.57 13.70
CA THR A 317 -32.54 -11.28 14.14
C THR A 317 -32.90 -12.09 15.38
N THR A 318 -33.57 -11.47 16.34
CA THR A 318 -34.14 -12.14 17.50
C THR A 318 -35.43 -11.46 17.94
N SER A 319 -36.21 -12.13 18.77
CA SER A 319 -37.40 -11.54 19.38
C SER A 319 -37.49 -11.90 20.85
N PHE A 320 -38.01 -10.99 21.65
CA PHE A 320 -38.20 -11.17 23.08
C PHE A 320 -39.50 -10.49 23.52
N SER A 321 -40.08 -10.99 24.62
CA SER A 321 -41.32 -10.46 25.18
C SER A 321 -41.05 -9.63 26.43
N VAL A 322 -41.73 -8.49 26.54
CA VAL A 322 -41.66 -7.59 27.69
C VAL A 322 -42.99 -7.64 28.43
N ASP A 323 -42.93 -7.89 29.74
CA ASP A 323 -44.11 -7.95 30.60
C ASP A 323 -44.75 -6.55 30.79
N GLY A 324 -46.05 -6.51 31.08
CA GLY A 324 -46.83 -5.30 31.31
C GLY A 324 -46.45 -4.53 32.58
N SER A 325 -45.65 -5.13 33.46
CA SER A 325 -45.07 -4.48 34.65
C SER A 325 -43.92 -3.51 34.31
N TYR A 326 -43.36 -3.56 33.09
CA TYR A 326 -42.33 -2.61 32.64
C TYR A 326 -42.92 -1.22 32.42
N SER A 327 -42.50 -0.26 33.26
CA SER A 327 -42.87 1.15 33.11
C SER A 327 -41.78 1.92 32.34
N SER A 328 -42.14 2.50 31.20
CA SER A 328 -41.27 3.40 30.43
C SER A 328 -41.14 4.80 31.04
N LYS A 329 -41.81 5.08 32.17
CA LYS A 329 -41.79 6.39 32.82
C LYS A 329 -40.49 6.56 33.63
N GLY A 330 -39.42 7.01 32.98
CA GLY A 330 -38.22 7.56 33.64
C GLY A 330 -36.92 6.79 33.42
N SER A 331 -36.95 5.58 32.87
CA SER A 331 -35.72 4.86 32.46
C SER A 331 -35.93 4.15 31.11
N HIS A 332 -35.13 4.52 30.12
CA HIS A 332 -35.08 3.79 28.86
C HIS A 332 -34.26 2.52 29.06
N ALA A 333 -34.75 1.39 28.58
CA ALA A 333 -33.88 0.22 28.39
C ALA A 333 -32.75 0.61 27.43
N VAL A 334 -31.58 0.00 27.61
CA VAL A 334 -30.40 0.29 26.78
C VAL A 334 -29.95 -1.00 26.11
N LEU A 335 -29.89 -0.98 24.78
CA LEU A 335 -29.27 -2.02 23.99
C LEU A 335 -27.77 -1.76 23.94
N ASN A 336 -26.99 -2.67 24.51
CA ASN A 336 -25.53 -2.67 24.37
C ASN A 336 -25.15 -3.65 23.25
N ILE A 337 -24.38 -3.17 22.28
CA ILE A 337 -23.87 -3.98 21.18
C ILE A 337 -22.35 -3.91 21.21
N ASP A 338 -21.71 -5.06 21.41
CA ASP A 338 -20.27 -5.25 21.27
C ASP A 338 -20.02 -6.03 19.97
N SER A 339 -19.27 -5.45 19.03
CA SER A 339 -19.00 -6.06 17.72
C SER A 339 -17.51 -6.05 17.41
N ASN A 340 -17.02 -7.12 16.79
CA ASN A 340 -15.66 -7.20 16.23
C ASN A 340 -15.51 -6.38 14.94
N GLY A 341 -16.56 -5.70 14.49
CA GLY A 341 -16.55 -4.81 13.34
C GLY A 341 -17.37 -5.34 12.15
N HIS A 342 -17.36 -4.66 11.01
CA HIS A 342 -16.82 -3.29 10.80
C HIS A 342 -17.88 -2.21 11.07
N GLY A 343 -19.16 -2.57 10.91
CA GLY A 343 -20.29 -1.70 11.24
C GLY A 343 -21.55 -2.47 11.62
N VAL A 344 -22.49 -1.76 12.24
CA VAL A 344 -23.82 -2.27 12.56
C VAL A 344 -24.88 -1.20 12.39
N HIS A 345 -26.02 -1.58 11.81
CA HIS A 345 -27.27 -0.86 11.93
C HIS A 345 -28.23 -1.67 12.81
N ALA A 346 -28.75 -1.04 13.87
CA ALA A 346 -29.66 -1.69 14.80
C ALA A 346 -31.09 -1.22 14.57
N PHE A 347 -32.03 -2.17 14.47
CA PHE A 347 -33.44 -1.92 14.24
C PHE A 347 -34.28 -2.59 15.32
N LEU A 348 -35.23 -1.86 15.90
CA LEU A 348 -36.21 -2.39 16.84
C LEU A 348 -37.60 -2.19 16.26
N ASN A 349 -38.38 -3.28 16.17
CA ASN A 349 -39.72 -3.30 15.60
C ASN A 349 -39.78 -2.62 14.22
N ASN A 350 -38.82 -2.93 13.35
CA ASN A 350 -38.64 -2.35 12.00
C ASN A 350 -38.30 -0.85 11.94
N VAL A 351 -37.87 -0.26 13.05
CA VAL A 351 -37.42 1.13 13.12
C VAL A 351 -35.93 1.19 13.44
N LEU A 352 -35.15 1.95 12.67
CA LEU A 352 -33.73 2.20 12.95
C LEU A 352 -33.60 2.93 14.29
N ILE A 353 -32.87 2.34 15.24
CA ILE A 353 -32.62 2.91 16.57
C ILE A 353 -31.20 3.46 16.73
N GLY A 354 -30.28 3.07 15.85
CA GLY A 354 -28.92 3.60 15.84
C GLY A 354 -27.96 2.83 14.94
N SER A 355 -26.78 3.40 14.76
CA SER A 355 -25.69 2.84 13.98
C SER A 355 -24.38 3.04 14.72
N ALA A 356 -23.43 2.13 14.52
CA ALA A 356 -22.07 2.28 14.99
C ALA A 356 -21.10 1.56 14.05
N TYR A 357 -19.86 2.02 14.01
CA TYR A 357 -18.81 1.48 13.15
C TYR A 357 -17.45 1.69 13.78
N GLY A 358 -16.50 0.82 13.41
CA GLY A 358 -15.07 1.01 13.67
C GLY A 358 -14.41 1.87 12.60
N ASN A 359 -13.10 1.97 12.63
CA ASN A 359 -12.29 2.62 11.60
C ASN A 359 -11.10 1.73 11.20
N GLY A 360 -10.25 2.20 10.29
CA GLY A 360 -9.10 1.43 9.82
C GLY A 360 -8.15 1.01 10.94
N SER A 361 -7.89 1.86 11.93
CA SER A 361 -7.00 1.50 13.04
C SER A 361 -7.66 0.59 14.08
N GLN A 362 -8.98 0.67 14.25
CA GLN A 362 -9.73 -0.11 15.23
C GLN A 362 -11.11 -0.49 14.68
N SER A 363 -11.21 -1.71 14.16
CA SER A 363 -12.46 -2.28 13.64
C SER A 363 -13.49 -2.61 14.72
N ARG A 364 -13.03 -3.00 15.92
CA ARG A 364 -13.88 -3.36 17.07
C ARG A 364 -14.49 -2.12 17.71
N PHE A 365 -15.78 -2.18 17.98
CA PHE A 365 -16.51 -1.11 18.66
C PHE A 365 -17.59 -1.64 19.61
N SER A 366 -18.01 -0.74 20.52
CA SER A 366 -19.12 -0.96 21.45
C SER A 366 -20.05 0.24 21.40
N VAL A 367 -21.36 0.01 21.33
CA VAL A 367 -22.36 1.09 21.32
C VAL A 367 -23.49 0.82 22.30
N LYS A 368 -23.96 1.89 22.96
CA LYS A 368 -25.11 1.87 23.85
C LYS A 368 -26.24 2.68 23.25
N LEU A 369 -27.36 2.03 22.93
CA LEU A 369 -28.50 2.66 22.27
C LEU A 369 -29.70 2.66 23.23
N PRO A 370 -30.26 3.82 23.61
CA PRO A 370 -31.52 3.87 24.33
C PRO A 370 -32.64 3.33 23.44
N ILE A 371 -33.46 2.42 23.96
CA ILE A 371 -34.52 1.76 23.21
C ILE A 371 -35.89 1.95 23.86
N ASN A 372 -36.92 2.05 23.03
CA ASN A 372 -38.31 2.12 23.44
C ASN A 372 -38.99 0.77 23.22
N LEU A 373 -39.21 0.05 24.31
CA LEU A 373 -39.86 -1.26 24.30
C LEU A 373 -41.38 -1.12 24.38
N ARG A 374 -42.10 -1.99 23.67
CA ARG A 374 -43.55 -2.16 23.84
C ARG A 374 -43.85 -3.38 24.70
N THR A 375 -44.97 -3.37 25.41
CA THR A 375 -45.49 -4.58 26.08
C THR A 375 -45.74 -5.68 25.05
N GLY A 376 -45.42 -6.93 25.39
CA GLY A 376 -45.49 -8.07 24.47
C GLY A 376 -44.25 -8.23 23.61
N LYS A 377 -44.41 -8.77 22.39
CA LYS A 377 -43.31 -9.16 21.50
C LYS A 377 -42.60 -7.94 20.91
N ASN A 378 -41.28 -7.89 21.07
CA ASN A 378 -40.37 -6.96 20.41
C ASN A 378 -39.45 -7.74 19.47
N GLU A 379 -39.17 -7.17 18.30
CA GLU A 379 -38.29 -7.77 17.29
C GLU A 379 -37.04 -6.89 17.13
N LEU A 380 -35.87 -7.49 17.34
CA LEU A 380 -34.58 -6.85 17.17
C LEU A 380 -33.91 -7.42 15.93
N ALA A 381 -33.49 -6.54 15.02
CA ALA A 381 -32.70 -6.91 13.85
C ALA A 381 -31.43 -6.06 13.82
N LEU A 382 -30.27 -6.71 13.73
CA LEU A 382 -28.98 -6.08 13.57
C LEU A 382 -28.45 -6.43 12.17
N LEU A 383 -28.17 -5.41 11.37
CA LEU A 383 -27.46 -5.56 10.10
C LEU A 383 -25.98 -5.33 10.37
N SER A 384 -25.21 -6.42 10.48
CA SER A 384 -23.76 -6.38 10.57
C SER A 384 -23.15 -6.19 9.19
N MET A 385 -22.06 -5.43 9.11
CA MET A 385 -21.39 -5.08 7.86
C MET A 385 -19.89 -5.31 7.96
N THR A 386 -19.29 -5.88 6.92
CA THR A 386 -17.84 -5.81 6.66
C THR A 386 -17.53 -4.69 5.66
N VAL A 387 -16.30 -4.18 5.72
CA VAL A 387 -15.79 -3.14 4.82
C VAL A 387 -14.38 -3.57 4.46
N GLY A 388 -14.27 -4.46 3.47
CA GLY A 388 -13.06 -5.23 3.21
C GLY A 388 -12.74 -6.24 4.33
N LEU A 389 -11.81 -7.16 4.06
CA LEU A 389 -11.29 -8.11 5.04
C LEU A 389 -9.84 -7.79 5.35
N GLN A 390 -9.37 -8.18 6.55
CA GLN A 390 -8.01 -7.92 6.99
C GLN A 390 -6.97 -8.47 6.02
N ASP A 391 -6.03 -7.62 5.61
CA ASP A 391 -4.82 -7.96 4.88
C ASP A 391 -3.56 -7.59 5.70
N SER A 392 -2.39 -7.99 5.21
CA SER A 392 -1.10 -7.74 5.88
C SER A 392 -0.61 -6.29 5.77
N LEU A 393 -1.21 -5.48 4.89
CA LEU A 393 -0.79 -4.10 4.57
C LEU A 393 -0.96 -3.11 5.75
N MET A 394 -1.66 -3.51 6.80
CA MET A 394 -2.00 -2.66 7.94
C MET A 394 -1.07 -2.85 9.16
N ASN A 395 -0.08 -3.74 9.05
CA ASN A 395 0.91 -4.02 10.12
C ASN A 395 2.32 -3.46 9.81
N GLY A 396 2.49 -2.80 8.66
CA GLY A 396 3.77 -2.25 8.18
C GLY A 396 4.10 -0.86 8.68
#